data_AF-A0A838TPE5-F1
#
_entry.id   AF-A0A838TPE5-F1
#
_cell.length_a   1.000
_cell.length_b   1.000
_cell.length_c   1.000
_cell.angle_alpha   90.00
_cell.angle_beta   90.00
_cell.angle_gamma   90.00
#
_symmetry.space_group_name_H-M   'P 1'
#
loop_
_entity.id
_entity.type
_entity.pdbx_description
1 polymer ?
#
loop_
_entity_poly.entity_id
_entity_poly.type
_entity_poly.pdbx_seq_one_letter_code
_entity_poly.pdbx_strand_id
1 'polypeptide(L)'
;MNRTLVIRSVSVFLLSISISLYGWSQSPPQNWFNLDPKADGFYGVGTDKAYNDLLKNRTAQTVVVAVIDGGTDITHEDIAPSLWTNTKEIAGNGIDDDNNGYADDVHGWNFIGGKNGDVQYDTYELT
;
A
#
# COMPACT_ATOMS: atom_id res chain seq x y z
N MET A 1 1.24 64.01 -15.46
CA MET A 1 1.41 62.68 -14.82
C MET A 1 1.49 61.62 -15.91
N ASN A 2 2.62 60.93 -16.08
CA ASN A 2 2.94 60.14 -17.28
C ASN A 2 2.05 58.90 -17.43
N ARG A 3 1.16 58.91 -18.43
CA ARG A 3 0.24 57.80 -18.77
C ARG A 3 0.96 56.47 -19.03
N THR A 4 2.20 56.52 -19.52
CA THR A 4 3.08 55.36 -19.72
C THR A 4 3.58 54.72 -18.41
N LEU A 5 3.68 55.48 -17.32
CA LEU A 5 4.08 54.96 -16.01
C LEU A 5 2.92 54.18 -15.36
N VAL A 6 1.69 54.67 -15.50
CA VAL A 6 0.48 54.02 -14.95
C VAL A 6 0.20 52.68 -15.64
N ILE A 7 0.34 52.61 -16.98
CA ILE A 7 0.11 51.37 -17.74
C ILE A 7 1.14 50.30 -17.37
N ARG A 8 2.43 50.67 -17.21
CA ARG A 8 3.47 49.74 -16.78
C ARG A 8 3.24 49.20 -15.36
N SER A 9 2.78 50.04 -14.44
CA SER A 9 2.48 49.62 -13.07
C SER A 9 1.28 48.66 -12.98
N VAL A 10 0.24 48.85 -13.81
CA VAL A 10 -0.93 47.95 -13.85
C VAL A 10 -0.59 46.59 -14.45
N SER A 11 0.24 46.54 -15.50
CA SER A 11 0.68 45.27 -16.12
C SER A 11 1.57 44.43 -15.19
N VAL A 12 2.45 45.06 -14.41
CA VAL A 12 3.29 44.36 -13.42
C VAL A 12 2.43 43.77 -12.30
N PHE A 13 1.39 44.49 -11.86
CA PHE A 13 0.48 44.05 -10.81
C PHE A 13 -0.40 42.85 -11.23
N LEU A 14 -0.87 42.84 -12.48
CA LEU A 14 -1.64 41.71 -13.05
C LEU A 14 -0.77 40.45 -13.24
N LEU A 15 0.50 40.62 -13.61
CA LEU A 15 1.45 39.51 -13.72
C LEU A 15 1.75 38.88 -12.35
N SER A 16 1.87 39.70 -11.29
CA SER A 16 2.07 39.19 -9.92
C SER A 16 0.86 38.45 -9.35
N ILE A 17 -0.38 38.89 -9.63
CA ILE A 17 -1.60 38.17 -9.23
C ILE A 17 -1.69 36.81 -9.93
N SER A 18 -1.25 36.74 -11.19
CA SER A 18 -1.19 35.49 -11.94
C SER A 18 -0.23 34.48 -11.30
N ILE A 19 0.93 34.95 -10.81
CA ILE A 19 1.95 34.12 -10.13
C ILE A 19 1.47 33.64 -8.75
N SER A 20 0.72 34.47 -8.00
CA SER A 20 0.20 34.09 -6.68
C SER A 20 -0.88 33.00 -6.71
N LEU A 21 -1.55 32.79 -7.85
CA LEU A 21 -2.57 31.74 -8.01
C LEU A 21 -2.00 30.36 -8.37
N TYR A 22 -0.70 30.24 -8.68
CA TYR A 22 -0.06 28.93 -8.91
C TYR A 22 0.50 28.27 -7.64
N GLY A 23 0.36 28.92 -6.48
CA GLY A 23 0.85 28.43 -5.19
C GLY A 23 -0.03 27.39 -4.50
N TRP A 24 -0.86 26.64 -5.24
CA TRP A 24 -1.61 25.53 -4.66
C TRP A 24 -0.69 24.32 -4.56
N SER A 25 -0.34 23.92 -3.34
CA SER A 25 0.31 22.65 -3.07
C SER A 25 -0.61 21.54 -3.61
N GLN A 26 -0.32 20.99 -4.78
CA GLN A 26 -1.06 19.85 -5.30
C GLN A 26 -0.86 18.68 -4.34
N SER A 27 -1.95 18.03 -3.93
CA SER A 27 -1.86 16.77 -3.18
C SER A 27 -1.01 15.78 -3.98
N PRO A 28 -0.16 14.98 -3.29
CA PRO A 28 0.61 13.97 -3.99
C PRO A 28 -0.33 13.02 -4.73
N PRO A 29 0.10 12.46 -5.88
CA PRO A 29 -0.69 11.49 -6.61
C PRO A 29 -0.97 10.28 -5.70
N GLN A 30 -2.09 9.59 -5.93
CA GLN A 30 -2.52 8.48 -5.06
C GLN A 30 -1.45 7.38 -4.92
N ASN A 31 -0.68 7.13 -5.98
CA ASN A 31 0.41 6.14 -6.03
C ASN A 31 1.80 6.72 -5.68
N TRP A 32 1.89 7.89 -5.04
CA TRP A 32 3.18 8.56 -4.78
C TRP A 32 4.23 7.66 -4.12
N PHE A 33 3.78 6.71 -3.28
CA PHE A 33 4.66 5.79 -2.57
C PHE A 33 5.41 4.84 -3.51
N ASN A 34 4.91 4.63 -4.74
CA ASN A 34 5.57 3.82 -5.76
C ASN A 34 6.56 4.61 -6.64
N LEU A 35 6.55 5.94 -6.56
CA LEU A 35 7.32 6.84 -7.43
C LEU A 35 8.79 6.99 -6.98
N ASP A 36 9.62 7.54 -7.85
CA ASP A 36 11.05 7.79 -7.59
C ASP A 36 11.36 9.30 -7.45
N PRO A 37 12.18 9.72 -6.47
CA PRO A 37 12.48 11.14 -6.25
C PRO A 37 13.17 11.83 -7.43
N LYS A 38 13.99 11.11 -8.20
CA LYS A 38 14.75 11.67 -9.33
C LYS A 38 13.95 11.71 -10.62
N ALA A 39 13.11 10.69 -10.85
CA ALA A 39 12.30 10.59 -12.05
C ALA A 39 11.00 11.41 -11.94
N ASP A 40 10.32 11.33 -10.80
CA ASP A 40 8.95 11.80 -10.63
C ASP A 40 8.83 12.98 -9.65
N GLY A 41 9.88 13.25 -8.86
CA GLY A 41 9.89 14.33 -7.87
C GLY A 41 9.19 13.99 -6.55
N PHE A 42 8.79 12.73 -6.34
CA PHE A 42 8.15 12.24 -5.12
C PHE A 42 9.05 11.25 -4.38
N TYR A 43 9.09 11.35 -3.04
CA TYR A 43 9.91 10.48 -2.19
C TYR A 43 9.25 9.11 -1.92
N GLY A 44 8.94 8.36 -2.98
CA GLY A 44 8.49 6.97 -2.89
C GLY A 44 9.63 5.96 -2.90
N VAL A 45 9.29 4.67 -2.87
CA VAL A 45 10.24 3.54 -2.89
C VAL A 45 10.70 3.15 -4.29
N GLY A 46 10.16 3.77 -5.36
CA GLY A 46 10.56 3.53 -6.74
C GLY A 46 10.17 2.15 -7.29
N THR A 47 9.07 1.56 -6.82
CA THR A 47 8.56 0.25 -7.29
C THR A 47 8.15 0.29 -8.76
N ASP A 48 7.50 1.36 -9.23
CA ASP A 48 7.09 1.50 -10.64
C ASP A 48 8.32 1.46 -11.56
N LYS A 49 9.40 2.15 -11.16
CA LYS A 49 10.68 2.13 -11.85
C LYS A 49 11.31 0.74 -11.83
N ALA A 50 11.28 0.03 -10.71
CA ALA A 50 11.80 -1.34 -10.62
C ALA A 50 11.07 -2.29 -11.58
N TYR A 51 9.73 -2.22 -11.66
CA TYR A 51 8.94 -3.01 -12.60
C TYR A 51 9.28 -2.70 -14.05
N ASN A 52 9.37 -1.42 -14.42
CA ASN A 52 9.60 -0.98 -15.79
C ASN A 52 11.04 -1.23 -16.29
N ASP A 53 12.04 -1.06 -15.43
CA ASP A 53 13.45 -1.08 -15.83
C ASP A 53 14.14 -2.41 -15.51
N LEU A 54 13.90 -2.97 -14.32
CA LEU A 54 14.68 -4.09 -13.78
C LEU A 54 13.98 -5.45 -13.96
N LEU A 55 12.65 -5.47 -13.88
CA LEU A 55 11.86 -6.70 -13.85
C LEU A 55 11.17 -7.03 -15.17
N LYS A 56 11.08 -6.08 -16.11
CA LYS A 56 10.35 -6.21 -17.39
C LYS A 56 10.59 -7.50 -18.17
N ASN A 57 11.83 -8.01 -18.17
CA ASN A 57 12.22 -9.21 -18.90
C ASN A 57 12.61 -10.37 -17.95
N ARG A 58 12.17 -10.34 -16.69
CA ARG A 58 12.42 -11.41 -15.73
C ARG A 58 11.17 -12.27 -15.59
N THR A 59 11.40 -13.57 -15.47
CA THR A 59 10.33 -14.52 -15.10
C THR A 59 10.04 -14.39 -13.61
N ALA A 60 8.78 -14.13 -13.26
CA ALA A 60 8.35 -14.12 -11.88
C ALA A 60 8.47 -15.52 -11.26
N GLN A 61 8.85 -15.57 -9.98
CA GLN A 61 8.83 -16.78 -9.17
C GLN A 61 7.86 -16.56 -8.03
N THR A 62 6.93 -17.50 -7.86
CA THR A 62 6.03 -17.47 -6.70
C THR A 62 6.84 -17.79 -5.45
N VAL A 63 6.76 -16.90 -4.46
CA VAL A 63 7.36 -17.07 -3.15
C VAL A 63 6.23 -17.06 -2.11
N VAL A 64 6.36 -17.91 -1.10
CA VAL A 64 5.45 -17.90 0.06
C VAL A 64 6.04 -16.95 1.09
N VAL A 65 5.26 -15.96 1.50
CA VAL A 65 5.64 -14.95 2.51
C VAL A 65 4.71 -15.12 3.71
N ALA A 66 5.29 -15.31 4.89
CA ALA A 66 4.53 -15.36 6.14
C ALA A 66 4.31 -13.93 6.67
N VAL A 67 3.06 -13.57 6.93
CA VAL A 67 2.67 -12.32 7.58
C VAL A 67 2.23 -12.65 9.01
N ILE A 68 2.89 -12.05 10.00
CA ILE A 68 2.59 -12.21 11.43
C ILE A 68 2.05 -10.88 11.91
N ASP A 69 0.73 -10.78 12.00
CA ASP A 69 -0.04 -9.56 12.27
C ASP A 69 -1.39 -9.95 12.92
N GLY A 70 -2.33 -9.02 13.04
CA GLY A 70 -3.69 -9.25 13.56
C GLY A 70 -4.62 -10.07 12.64
N GLY A 71 -4.07 -10.71 11.60
CA GLY A 71 -4.81 -11.51 10.61
C GLY A 71 -5.04 -10.77 9.29
N THR A 72 -5.83 -11.38 8.41
CA THR A 72 -6.17 -10.80 7.10
C THR A 72 -7.60 -11.14 6.71
N ASP A 73 -8.24 -10.25 5.95
CA ASP A 73 -9.53 -10.56 5.33
C ASP A 73 -9.30 -11.45 4.11
N ILE A 74 -9.52 -12.76 4.30
CA ILE A 74 -9.35 -13.77 3.26
C ILE A 74 -10.38 -13.65 2.11
N THR A 75 -11.43 -12.84 2.30
CA THR A 75 -12.47 -12.62 1.27
C THR A 75 -12.25 -11.35 0.46
N HIS A 76 -11.23 -10.55 0.79
CA HIS A 76 -10.93 -9.31 0.10
C HIS A 76 -10.51 -9.58 -1.36
N GLU A 77 -11.15 -8.88 -2.31
CA GLU A 77 -11.03 -9.17 -3.75
C GLU A 77 -9.59 -9.09 -4.29
N ASP A 78 -8.77 -8.18 -3.74
CA ASP A 78 -7.38 -7.98 -4.16
C ASP A 78 -6.37 -8.90 -3.44
N ILE A 79 -6.78 -9.51 -2.33
CA ILE A 79 -5.91 -10.39 -1.51
C ILE A 79 -6.17 -11.85 -1.83
N ALA A 80 -7.42 -12.24 -2.02
CA ALA A 80 -7.83 -13.63 -2.27
C ALA A 80 -7.00 -14.35 -3.35
N PRO A 81 -6.63 -13.71 -4.49
CA PRO A 81 -5.80 -14.37 -5.50
C PRO A 81 -4.36 -14.67 -5.06
N SER A 82 -3.86 -13.99 -4.03
CA SER A 82 -2.49 -14.11 -3.52
C SER A 82 -2.39 -14.94 -2.23
N LEU A 83 -3.52 -15.42 -1.69
CA LEU A 83 -3.52 -16.22 -0.47
C LEU A 83 -2.79 -17.54 -0.67
N TRP A 84 -1.92 -17.86 0.28
CA TRP A 84 -1.38 -19.20 0.40
C TRP A 84 -2.48 -20.17 0.84
N THR A 85 -2.42 -21.41 0.34
CA THR A 85 -3.34 -22.49 0.72
C THR A 85 -2.54 -23.69 1.23
N ASN A 86 -2.87 -24.17 2.43
CA ASN A 86 -2.33 -25.43 2.94
C ASN A 86 -2.95 -26.60 2.16
N THR A 87 -2.22 -27.13 1.17
CA THR A 87 -2.71 -28.24 0.34
C THR A 87 -2.80 -29.57 1.08
N LYS A 88 -2.35 -29.62 2.35
CA LYS A 88 -2.40 -30.83 3.18
C LYS A 88 -3.64 -30.89 4.07
N GLU A 89 -4.40 -29.80 4.17
CA GLU A 89 -5.64 -29.72 4.93
C GLU A 89 -6.89 -29.96 4.06
N ILE A 90 -7.91 -30.58 4.64
CA ILE A 90 -9.25 -30.69 4.06
C ILE A 90 -10.16 -29.67 4.74
N ALA A 91 -10.37 -28.54 4.06
CA ALA A 91 -11.14 -27.42 4.59
C ALA A 91 -12.50 -27.81 5.20
N GLY A 92 -12.66 -27.52 6.50
CA GLY A 92 -13.93 -27.59 7.22
C GLY A 92 -14.26 -28.96 7.78
N ASN A 93 -13.29 -29.86 7.91
CA ASN A 93 -13.51 -31.17 8.53
C ASN A 93 -13.30 -31.17 10.05
N GLY A 94 -12.71 -30.11 10.62
CA GLY A 94 -12.40 -29.97 12.04
C GLY A 94 -11.23 -30.83 12.51
N ILE A 95 -10.41 -31.36 11.60
CA ILE A 95 -9.29 -32.27 11.86
C ILE A 95 -8.00 -31.56 11.48
N ASP A 96 -6.92 -31.87 12.19
CA ASP A 96 -5.55 -31.52 11.78
C ASP A 96 -5.05 -32.65 10.87
N ASP A 97 -5.19 -32.47 9.56
CA ASP A 97 -4.89 -33.50 8.56
C ASP A 97 -3.38 -33.68 8.35
N ASP A 98 -2.62 -32.60 8.50
CA ASP A 98 -1.17 -32.61 8.29
C ASP A 98 -0.34 -32.87 9.56
N ASN A 99 -1.00 -32.96 10.72
CA ASN A 99 -0.45 -33.19 12.06
C ASN A 99 0.54 -32.11 12.50
N ASN A 100 0.30 -30.85 12.13
CA ASN A 100 1.13 -29.72 12.53
C ASN A 100 0.71 -29.08 13.88
N GLY A 101 -0.43 -29.49 14.44
CA GLY A 101 -1.00 -29.00 15.69
C GLY A 101 -2.18 -28.03 15.51
N TYR A 102 -2.59 -27.73 14.28
CA TYR A 102 -3.62 -26.74 13.94
C TYR A 102 -4.66 -27.35 13.00
N ALA A 103 -5.89 -27.55 13.50
CA ALA A 103 -6.97 -28.09 12.68
C ALA A 103 -7.53 -27.05 11.71
N ASP A 104 -7.73 -27.42 10.43
CA ASP A 104 -8.29 -26.56 9.39
C ASP A 104 -7.49 -25.25 9.13
N ASP A 105 -6.16 -25.27 9.23
CA ASP A 105 -5.28 -24.10 9.00
C ASP A 105 -5.06 -23.76 7.50
N VAL A 106 -6.17 -23.76 6.73
CA VAL A 106 -6.20 -23.68 5.26
C VAL A 106 -5.46 -22.45 4.69
N HIS A 107 -5.58 -21.29 5.34
CA HIS A 107 -4.96 -20.03 4.90
C HIS A 107 -4.03 -19.43 5.96
N GLY A 108 -3.54 -20.26 6.88
CA GLY A 108 -2.78 -19.84 8.05
C GLY A 108 -3.58 -20.05 9.33
N TRP A 109 -3.07 -19.49 10.43
CA TRP A 109 -3.56 -19.78 11.77
C TRP A 109 -3.67 -18.54 12.64
N ASN A 110 -4.69 -18.53 13.51
CA ASN A 110 -4.83 -17.52 14.54
C ASN A 110 -4.23 -18.02 15.86
N PHE A 111 -3.09 -17.45 16.25
CA PHE A 111 -2.40 -17.78 17.51
C PHE A 111 -2.97 -17.07 18.74
N ILE A 112 -3.95 -16.19 18.56
CA ILE A 112 -4.55 -15.41 19.62
C ILE A 112 -5.71 -16.19 20.25
N GLY A 113 -5.61 -16.41 21.57
CA GLY A 113 -6.62 -17.11 22.38
C GLY A 113 -6.45 -18.64 22.39
N GLY A 114 -7.00 -19.29 23.41
CA GLY A 114 -7.20 -20.74 23.38
C GLY A 114 -8.37 -21.13 22.49
N LYS A 115 -8.72 -22.41 22.43
CA LYS A 115 -9.89 -22.95 21.68
C LYS A 115 -11.20 -22.18 21.92
N ASN A 116 -11.31 -21.49 23.04
CA ASN A 116 -12.50 -20.74 23.45
C ASN A 116 -12.45 -19.24 23.10
N GLY A 117 -11.38 -18.74 22.46
CA GLY A 117 -11.27 -17.32 22.07
C GLY A 117 -11.08 -16.39 23.28
N ASP A 118 -10.13 -16.72 24.16
CA ASP A 118 -9.95 -16.06 25.46
C ASP A 118 -9.40 -14.62 25.40
N VAL A 119 -9.16 -14.09 24.19
CA VAL A 119 -8.56 -12.77 23.97
C VAL A 119 -9.49 -11.92 23.12
N GLN A 120 -9.93 -10.80 23.68
CA GLN A 120 -10.89 -9.90 23.01
C GLN A 120 -10.23 -8.72 22.29
N TYR A 121 -9.00 -8.36 22.67
CA TYR A 121 -8.28 -7.22 22.11
C TYR A 121 -6.88 -7.66 21.72
N ASP A 122 -6.52 -7.38 20.47
CA ASP A 122 -5.12 -7.39 20.06
C ASP A 122 -4.39 -6.22 20.74
N THR A 123 -3.09 -6.37 20.99
CA THR A 123 -2.31 -5.30 21.62
C THR A 123 -2.24 -4.15 20.64
N TYR A 124 -2.94 -3.05 20.95
CA TYR A 124 -2.88 -1.83 20.14
C TYR A 124 -1.43 -1.41 19.94
N GLU A 125 -0.99 -1.33 18.68
CA GLU A 125 0.24 -0.62 18.34
C GLU A 125 0.05 0.85 18.72
N LEU A 126 0.53 1.21 19.92
CA LEU A 126 0.63 2.60 20.36
C LEU A 126 1.81 3.24 19.64
N THR A 127 1.55 3.88 18.50
CA THR A 127 2.46 4.84 17.87
C THR A 127 2.17 6.27 18.29
#